data_AF-A0A803LCK2-F1
#
_entry.id   AF-A0A803LCK2-F1
#
_cell.length_a   1.000
_cell.length_b   1.000
_cell.length_c   1.000
_cell.angle_alpha   90.00
_cell.angle_beta   90.00
_cell.angle_gamma   90.00
#
_symmetry.space_group_name_H-M   'P 1'
#
loop_
_entity.id
_entity.type
_entity.pdbx_description
1 polymer ?
#
loop_
_entity_poly.entity_id
_entity_poly.type
_entity_poly.pdbx_seq_one_letter_code
_entity_poly.pdbx_strand_id
1 'polypeptide(L)'
;MAGLKDENGRKKSPGLTFRCIVSCISGIITQFSLLFIPYFFPQFSLLLQFLLSAAVLAIAIGLCQFIKLLLRIHASAPVFVFFHTIFFWVVYISVISQAVSILSNVVFNAELAILLIGFLRILSSDPGFVCHDSPSSVEGSNSEDGHHLEEVSSTTRSTSLHNSSDMTSLSSRRTRYCRICKAYVIGFDHHCPAFGNCIGQRNLRLFMSLLIIFIIIEAYYTMLSHQWINRNLILTERASKIQYSLVLSTMNFSLLQVLWQVAFFAWHVYCVCFNIRTEEWINWRRYPEFHVIVQPMPDQSLSDTRFKNPYDKGLFCNLKEFLLS
;
A
#
# COMPACT_ATOMS: atom_id res chain seq x y z
N MET A 1 11.22 29.65 -20.67
CA MET A 1 9.77 29.36 -20.46
C MET A 1 9.38 29.83 -19.06
N ALA A 2 8.70 30.97 -18.97
CA ALA A 2 8.27 31.55 -17.71
C ALA A 2 7.10 30.75 -17.12
N GLY A 3 7.24 30.31 -15.86
CA GLY A 3 6.20 29.56 -15.16
C GLY A 3 5.04 30.47 -14.73
N LEU A 4 3.83 30.12 -15.13
CA LEU A 4 2.58 30.76 -14.69
C LEU A 4 2.41 30.55 -13.17
N LYS A 5 2.57 31.62 -12.39
CA LYS A 5 2.19 31.68 -10.97
C LYS A 5 0.67 31.82 -10.85
N ASP A 6 0.08 31.32 -9.77
CA ASP A 6 -1.32 31.63 -9.43
C ASP A 6 -1.45 33.05 -8.85
N GLU A 7 -2.69 33.51 -8.60
CA GLU A 7 -2.99 34.85 -8.07
C GLU A 7 -2.31 35.15 -6.72
N ASN A 8 -1.84 34.12 -6.02
CA ASN A 8 -1.09 34.24 -4.76
C ASN A 8 0.43 34.06 -4.93
N GLY A 9 0.95 34.12 -6.15
CA GLY A 9 2.38 34.04 -6.43
C GLY A 9 3.00 32.65 -6.20
N ARG A 10 2.19 31.61 -5.93
CA ARG A 10 2.68 30.24 -5.77
C ARG A 10 2.89 29.61 -7.15
N LYS A 11 3.94 28.80 -7.29
CA LYS A 11 4.13 27.97 -8.49
C LYS A 11 2.92 27.05 -8.60
N LYS A 12 2.16 27.13 -9.70
CA LYS A 12 1.06 26.19 -9.96
C LYS A 12 1.62 24.77 -9.88
N SER A 13 1.04 23.96 -9.00
CA SER A 13 1.31 22.52 -8.98
C SER A 13 1.08 21.97 -10.39
N PRO A 14 1.96 21.10 -10.92
CA PRO A 14 1.74 20.51 -12.23
C PRO A 14 0.34 19.89 -12.28
N GLY A 15 -0.41 20.19 -13.35
CA GLY A 15 -1.77 19.69 -13.51
C GLY A 15 -1.84 18.17 -13.35
N LEU A 16 -3.00 17.65 -12.92
CA LEU A 16 -3.22 16.21 -12.74
C LEU A 16 -2.75 15.40 -13.97
N THR A 17 -3.08 15.87 -15.18
CA THR A 17 -2.66 15.27 -16.46
C THR A 17 -1.15 15.10 -16.57
N PHE A 18 -0.37 16.11 -16.17
CA PHE A 18 1.10 16.04 -16.22
C PHE A 18 1.63 14.96 -15.27
N ARG A 19 1.09 14.87 -14.05
CA ARG A 19 1.49 13.85 -13.07
C ARG A 19 1.15 12.43 -13.55
N CYS A 20 0.03 12.27 -14.26
CA CYS A 20 -0.34 11.00 -14.90
C CYS A 20 0.63 10.62 -16.01
N ILE A 21 0.98 11.56 -16.90
CA ILE A 21 1.95 11.34 -17.98
C ILE A 21 3.31 10.90 -17.42
N VAL A 22 3.80 11.59 -16.38
CA VAL A 22 5.07 11.24 -15.72
C VAL A 22 5.01 9.81 -15.14
N SER A 23 3.88 9.39 -14.58
CA SER A 23 3.70 8.00 -14.11
C SER A 23 3.75 6.99 -15.24
N CYS A 24 3.07 7.25 -16.36
CA CYS A 24 3.09 6.37 -17.53
C CYS A 24 4.51 6.25 -18.10
N ILE A 25 5.23 7.38 -18.25
CA ILE A 25 6.63 7.38 -18.70
C ILE A 25 7.51 6.57 -17.73
N SER A 26 7.34 6.76 -16.42
CA SER A 26 8.06 6.00 -15.40
C SER A 26 7.78 4.50 -15.51
N GLY A 27 6.53 4.10 -15.79
CA GLY A 27 6.14 2.71 -15.98
C GLY A 27 6.69 2.10 -17.27
N ILE A 28 6.72 2.87 -18.37
CA ILE A 28 7.36 2.47 -19.63
C ILE A 28 8.84 2.22 -19.39
N ILE A 29 9.55 3.16 -18.75
CA ILE A 29 10.99 3.03 -18.48
C ILE A 29 11.27 1.78 -17.65
N THR A 30 10.50 1.52 -16.59
CA THR A 30 10.72 0.33 -15.75
C THR A 30 10.49 -0.96 -16.54
N GLN A 31 9.39 -1.08 -17.30
CA GLN A 31 9.13 -2.29 -18.09
C GLN A 31 10.14 -2.51 -19.22
N PHE A 32 10.41 -1.48 -20.01
CA PHE A 32 11.34 -1.58 -21.15
C PHE A 32 12.78 -1.77 -20.71
N SER A 33 13.20 -1.25 -19.55
CA SER A 33 14.54 -1.50 -19.02
C SER A 33 14.78 -3.00 -18.76
N LEU A 34 13.73 -3.73 -18.34
CA LEU A 34 13.82 -5.17 -18.08
C LEU A 34 13.80 -5.99 -19.36
N LEU A 35 13.16 -5.51 -20.42
CA LEU A 35 13.11 -6.19 -21.72
C LEU A 35 14.51 -6.38 -22.35
N PHE A 36 15.44 -5.46 -22.09
CA PHE A 36 16.79 -5.54 -22.65
C PHE A 36 17.60 -6.76 -22.18
N ILE A 37 17.36 -7.25 -20.97
CA ILE A 37 18.10 -8.39 -20.40
C ILE A 37 17.88 -9.66 -21.24
N PRO A 38 16.65 -10.19 -21.37
CA PRO A 38 16.41 -11.38 -22.17
C PRO A 38 16.60 -11.13 -23.67
N TYR A 39 16.55 -9.88 -24.15
CA TYR A 39 16.77 -9.56 -25.55
C TYR A 39 18.25 -9.62 -25.94
N PHE A 40 19.15 -9.03 -25.16
CA PHE A 40 20.57 -9.00 -25.48
C PHE A 40 21.35 -10.18 -24.90
N PHE A 41 20.85 -10.79 -23.81
CA PHE A 41 21.52 -11.88 -23.11
C PHE A 41 20.62 -13.13 -22.94
N PRO A 42 20.02 -13.66 -24.02
CA PRO A 42 19.14 -14.83 -23.93
C PRO A 42 19.83 -16.10 -23.41
N GLN A 43 21.16 -16.18 -23.51
CA GLN A 43 21.97 -17.32 -23.07
C GLN A 43 22.12 -17.43 -21.54
N PHE A 44 21.78 -16.38 -20.79
CA PHE A 44 21.88 -16.42 -19.33
C PHE A 44 20.83 -17.34 -18.72
N SER A 45 21.17 -18.00 -17.61
CA SER A 45 20.21 -18.80 -16.85
C SER A 45 19.05 -17.94 -16.36
N LEU A 46 17.87 -18.54 -16.18
CA LEU A 46 16.69 -17.82 -15.66
C LEU A 46 16.97 -17.11 -14.33
N LEU A 47 17.75 -17.74 -13.44
CA LEU A 47 18.16 -17.14 -12.18
C LEU A 47 19.04 -15.90 -12.38
N LEU A 48 20.04 -15.96 -13.27
CA LEU A 48 20.90 -14.81 -13.53
C LEU A 48 20.10 -13.67 -14.18
N GLN A 49 19.20 -13.98 -15.11
CA GLN A 49 18.32 -12.98 -15.72
C GLN A 49 17.40 -12.33 -14.68
N PHE A 50 16.88 -13.09 -13.72
CA PHE A 50 16.07 -12.57 -12.62
C PHE A 50 16.88 -11.63 -11.72
N LEU A 51 18.10 -12.02 -11.31
CA LEU A 51 18.96 -11.18 -10.48
C LEU A 51 19.37 -9.88 -11.18
N LEU A 52 19.70 -9.96 -12.47
CA LEU A 52 19.97 -8.78 -13.30
C LEU A 52 18.72 -7.89 -13.42
N SER A 53 17.54 -8.49 -13.55
CA SER A 53 16.27 -7.75 -13.61
C SER A 53 16.01 -6.99 -12.31
N ALA A 54 16.29 -7.60 -11.16
CA ALA A 54 16.18 -6.94 -9.87
C ALA A 54 17.12 -5.72 -9.77
N ALA A 55 18.39 -5.89 -10.18
CA ALA A 55 19.38 -4.81 -10.17
C ALA A 55 19.00 -3.66 -11.13
N VAL A 56 18.61 -3.99 -12.37
CA VAL A 56 18.19 -2.99 -13.37
C VAL A 56 16.93 -2.27 -12.92
N LEU A 57 15.95 -2.98 -12.34
CA LEU A 57 14.74 -2.34 -11.80
C LEU A 57 15.08 -1.35 -10.68
N ALA A 58 15.96 -1.74 -9.75
CA ALA A 58 16.40 -0.86 -8.67
C ALA A 58 17.10 0.40 -9.20
N ILE A 59 17.98 0.26 -10.19
CA ILE A 59 18.66 1.39 -10.86
C ILE A 59 17.62 2.27 -11.57
N ALA A 60 16.71 1.69 -12.35
CA ALA A 60 15.68 2.44 -13.07
C ALA A 60 14.76 3.22 -12.12
N ILE A 61 14.34 2.62 -11.01
CA ILE A 61 13.55 3.29 -9.96
C ILE A 61 14.35 4.42 -9.33
N GLY A 62 15.60 4.17 -8.95
CA GLY A 62 16.50 5.17 -8.35
C GLY A 62 16.72 6.38 -9.26
N LEU A 63 16.98 6.14 -10.55
CA LEU A 63 17.12 7.20 -11.56
C LEU A 63 15.81 7.97 -11.76
N CYS A 64 14.67 7.27 -11.85
CA CYS A 64 13.37 7.93 -11.96
C CYS A 64 13.07 8.82 -10.74
N GLN A 65 13.41 8.35 -9.53
CA GLN A 65 13.25 9.13 -8.30
C GLN A 65 14.21 10.33 -8.26
N PHE A 66 15.47 10.14 -8.65
CA PHE A 66 16.46 11.20 -8.73
C PHE A 66 16.05 12.31 -9.72
N ILE A 67 15.57 11.94 -10.91
CA ILE A 67 15.07 12.89 -11.92
C ILE A 67 13.84 13.64 -11.39
N LYS A 68 12.89 12.94 -10.76
CA LYS A 68 11.70 13.56 -10.14
C LYS A 68 12.11 14.56 -9.06
N LEU A 69 13.11 14.22 -8.24
CA LEU A 69 13.66 15.11 -7.21
C LEU A 69 14.34 16.34 -7.81
N LEU A 70 15.23 16.15 -8.78
CA LEU A 70 15.97 17.21 -9.47
C LEU A 70 15.03 18.21 -10.14
N LEU A 71 14.00 17.71 -10.81
CA LEU A 71 13.02 18.53 -11.53
C LEU A 71 11.85 18.99 -10.63
N ARG A 72 11.79 18.55 -9.37
CA ARG A 72 10.69 18.79 -8.42
C ARG A 72 9.31 18.42 -9.00
N ILE A 73 9.25 17.28 -9.68
CA ILE A 73 8.05 16.74 -10.32
C ILE A 73 7.44 15.65 -9.44
N HIS A 74 6.12 15.66 -9.33
CA HIS A 74 5.36 14.60 -8.68
C HIS A 74 4.72 13.67 -9.71
N ALA A 75 4.63 12.38 -9.38
CA ALA A 75 3.96 11.37 -10.19
C ALA A 75 2.73 10.85 -9.45
N SER A 76 1.71 10.39 -10.19
CA SER A 76 0.55 9.70 -9.63
C SER A 76 0.85 8.21 -9.43
N ALA A 77 1.09 7.80 -8.18
CA ALA A 77 1.32 6.38 -7.86
C ALA A 77 0.16 5.46 -8.28
N PRO A 78 -1.14 5.83 -8.16
CA PRO A 78 -2.22 4.98 -8.65
C PRO A 78 -2.19 4.74 -10.15
N VAL A 79 -1.85 5.78 -10.94
CA VAL A 79 -1.70 5.64 -12.39
C VAL A 79 -0.52 4.74 -12.74
N PHE A 80 0.55 4.77 -11.96
CA PHE A 80 1.68 3.86 -12.15
C PHE A 80 1.27 2.40 -11.92
N VAL A 81 0.55 2.10 -10.84
CA VAL A 81 0.01 0.76 -10.56
C VAL A 81 -0.93 0.32 -11.68
N PHE A 82 -1.91 1.17 -12.03
CA PHE A 82 -2.87 0.88 -13.11
C PHE A 82 -2.18 0.62 -14.45
N PHE A 83 -1.17 1.43 -14.82
CA PHE A 83 -0.39 1.24 -16.03
C PHE A 83 0.28 -0.14 -16.04
N HIS A 84 0.92 -0.55 -14.95
CA HIS A 84 1.55 -1.87 -14.87
C HIS A 84 0.52 -3.00 -14.96
N THR A 85 -0.64 -2.84 -14.32
CA THR A 85 -1.74 -3.80 -14.40
C THR A 85 -2.21 -4.01 -15.84
N ILE A 86 -2.43 -2.92 -16.58
CA ILE A 86 -2.81 -3.00 -17.99
C ILE A 86 -1.66 -3.54 -18.84
N PHE A 87 -0.42 -3.18 -18.55
CA PHE A 87 0.74 -3.63 -19.33
C PHE A 87 0.90 -5.17 -19.30
N PHE A 88 0.89 -5.80 -18.12
CA PHE A 88 1.04 -7.26 -18.07
C PHE A 88 -0.18 -7.98 -18.67
N TRP A 89 -1.39 -7.40 -18.56
CA TRP A 89 -2.58 -7.92 -19.25
C TRP A 89 -2.46 -7.83 -20.77
N VAL A 90 -1.92 -6.74 -21.32
CA VAL A 90 -1.66 -6.62 -22.76
C VAL A 90 -0.65 -7.67 -23.21
N VAL A 91 0.42 -7.92 -22.46
CA VAL A 91 1.37 -9.00 -22.76
C VAL A 91 0.69 -10.37 -22.67
N TYR A 92 -0.16 -10.58 -21.66
CA TYR A 92 -0.94 -11.80 -21.52
C TYR A 92 -1.81 -12.07 -22.75
N ILE A 93 -2.68 -11.12 -23.13
CA ILE A 93 -3.59 -11.27 -24.26
C ILE A 93 -2.83 -11.42 -25.58
N SER A 94 -1.77 -10.66 -25.80
CA SER A 94 -1.04 -10.67 -27.07
C SER A 94 -0.17 -11.92 -27.27
N VAL A 95 0.34 -12.54 -26.20
CA VAL A 95 1.34 -13.63 -26.33
C VAL A 95 0.90 -14.92 -25.62
N ILE A 96 0.51 -14.82 -24.34
CA ILE A 96 0.31 -16.01 -23.48
C ILE A 96 -1.08 -16.64 -23.72
N SER A 97 -2.11 -15.83 -23.94
CA SER A 97 -3.51 -16.26 -24.04
C SER A 97 -3.76 -17.33 -25.11
N GLN A 98 -2.98 -17.30 -26.19
CA GLN A 98 -3.07 -18.21 -27.32
C GLN A 98 -2.56 -19.62 -27.00
N ALA A 99 -1.72 -19.75 -25.96
CA ALA A 99 -1.10 -21.01 -25.57
C ALA A 99 -1.76 -21.65 -24.33
N VAL A 100 -2.71 -20.97 -23.68
CA VAL A 100 -3.36 -21.46 -22.46
C VAL A 100 -4.78 -21.95 -22.75
N SER A 101 -5.35 -22.73 -21.83
CA SER A 101 -6.71 -23.24 -21.97
C SER A 101 -7.74 -22.09 -21.92
N ILE A 102 -8.92 -22.30 -22.52
CA ILE A 102 -10.04 -21.36 -22.44
C ILE A 102 -10.40 -21.08 -20.98
N LEU A 103 -10.38 -22.11 -20.12
CA LEU A 103 -10.64 -21.94 -18.68
C LEU A 103 -9.63 -20.98 -18.04
N SER A 104 -8.34 -21.15 -18.29
CA SER A 104 -7.31 -20.23 -17.77
C SER A 104 -7.51 -18.80 -18.27
N ASN A 105 -7.89 -18.62 -19.54
CA ASN A 105 -8.23 -17.31 -20.10
C ASN A 105 -9.43 -16.66 -19.38
N VAL A 106 -10.49 -17.42 -19.11
CA VAL A 106 -11.67 -16.94 -18.39
C VAL A 106 -11.31 -16.55 -16.97
N VAL A 107 -10.58 -17.41 -16.25
CA VAL A 107 -10.16 -17.14 -14.86
C VAL A 107 -9.29 -15.89 -14.79
N PHE A 108 -8.26 -15.79 -15.62
CA PHE A 108 -7.33 -14.66 -15.59
C PHE A 108 -8.02 -13.31 -15.87
N ASN A 109 -8.90 -13.27 -16.87
CA ASN A 109 -9.65 -12.04 -17.19
C ASN A 109 -10.69 -11.71 -16.11
N ALA A 110 -11.30 -12.72 -15.47
CA ALA A 110 -12.21 -12.50 -14.35
C ALA A 110 -11.48 -11.93 -13.12
N GLU A 111 -10.33 -12.49 -12.76
CA GLU A 111 -9.47 -11.97 -11.69
C GLU A 111 -9.04 -10.53 -11.97
N LEU A 112 -8.64 -10.23 -13.21
CA LEU A 112 -8.30 -8.86 -13.60
C LEU A 112 -9.50 -7.92 -13.46
N ALA A 113 -10.69 -8.32 -13.91
CA ALA A 113 -11.89 -7.51 -13.76
C ALA A 113 -12.20 -7.22 -12.28
N ILE A 114 -12.12 -8.24 -11.42
CA ILE A 114 -12.27 -8.09 -9.97
C ILE A 114 -11.23 -7.12 -9.41
N LEU A 115 -9.96 -7.26 -9.82
CA LEU A 115 -8.88 -6.38 -9.40
C LEU A 115 -9.13 -4.92 -9.80
N LEU A 116 -9.52 -4.67 -11.05
CA LEU A 116 -9.79 -3.32 -11.56
C LEU A 116 -11.00 -2.69 -10.86
N ILE A 117 -12.07 -3.45 -10.66
CA ILE A 117 -13.24 -2.98 -9.91
C ILE A 117 -12.84 -2.65 -8.47
N GLY A 118 -12.09 -3.53 -7.81
CA GLY A 118 -11.61 -3.31 -6.45
C GLY A 118 -10.69 -2.09 -6.37
N PHE A 119 -9.79 -1.89 -7.33
CA PHE A 119 -8.89 -0.74 -7.40
C PHE A 119 -9.68 0.58 -7.48
N LEU A 120 -10.72 0.64 -8.32
CA LEU A 120 -11.61 1.79 -8.41
C LEU A 120 -12.43 2.00 -7.13
N ARG A 121 -12.89 0.91 -6.50
CA ARG A 121 -13.61 0.95 -5.22
C ARG A 121 -12.74 1.51 -4.11
N ILE A 122 -11.48 1.09 -3.97
CA ILE A 122 -10.62 1.58 -2.88
C ILE A 122 -10.20 3.03 -3.11
N LEU A 123 -9.95 3.44 -4.36
CA LEU A 123 -9.68 4.82 -4.74
C LEU A 123 -10.80 5.78 -4.30
N SER A 124 -12.06 5.33 -4.40
CA SER A 124 -13.26 6.12 -4.09
C SER A 124 -13.86 5.84 -2.71
N SER A 125 -13.35 4.85 -1.99
CA SER A 125 -13.87 4.46 -0.68
C SER A 125 -13.63 5.55 0.36
N ASP A 126 -14.61 5.75 1.27
CA ASP A 126 -14.39 6.52 2.48
C ASP A 126 -13.57 5.67 3.47
N PRO A 127 -12.35 6.08 3.86
CA PRO A 127 -11.55 5.39 4.86
C PRO A 127 -12.11 5.55 6.28
N GLY A 128 -13.04 6.48 6.49
CA GLY A 128 -13.54 6.93 7.78
C GLY A 128 -13.15 8.37 8.09
N PHE A 129 -13.31 9.28 7.13
CA PHE A 129 -13.04 10.71 7.36
C PHE A 129 -14.00 11.27 8.42
N VAL A 130 -13.48 12.11 9.32
CA VAL A 130 -14.24 12.82 10.35
C VAL A 130 -14.64 14.19 9.81
N CYS A 131 -15.95 14.46 9.71
CA CYS A 131 -16.47 15.78 9.34
C CYS A 131 -16.46 16.69 10.58
N HIS A 132 -15.84 17.88 10.47
CA HIS A 132 -15.89 18.91 11.52
C HIS A 132 -17.17 19.74 11.42
N ASP A 133 -18.34 19.10 11.50
CA ASP A 133 -19.62 19.81 11.55
C ASP A 133 -20.20 19.75 12.96
N SER A 134 -19.51 20.38 13.91
CA SER A 134 -20.05 20.95 15.16
C SER A 134 -18.92 21.58 15.99
N PRO A 135 -19.06 22.83 16.49
CA PRO A 135 -18.12 23.41 17.43
C PRO A 135 -18.40 22.83 18.82
N SER A 136 -17.90 21.63 19.09
CA SER A 136 -17.73 21.14 20.46
C SER A 136 -16.23 20.98 20.70
N SER A 137 -15.63 22.08 21.15
CA SER A 137 -14.40 22.17 21.95
C SER A 137 -13.57 20.89 22.05
N VAL A 138 -12.65 20.70 21.11
CA VAL A 138 -11.35 20.10 21.41
C VAL A 138 -10.33 21.10 20.89
N GLU A 139 -10.01 22.07 21.75
CA GLU A 139 -8.82 22.89 21.56
C GLU A 139 -7.62 21.96 21.42
N GLY A 140 -6.83 22.22 20.38
CA GLY A 140 -5.60 21.48 20.13
C GLY A 140 -4.58 21.81 21.21
N SER A 141 -3.99 20.77 21.81
CA SER A 141 -2.75 20.92 22.55
C SER A 141 -1.58 20.57 21.64
N ASN A 142 -0.97 21.61 21.08
CA ASN A 142 0.47 21.60 20.82
C ASN A 142 1.14 22.40 21.94
N SER A 143 2.15 21.76 22.55
CA SER A 143 3.32 22.31 23.26
C SER A 143 3.16 23.02 24.62
N GLU A 144 4.00 22.53 25.56
CA GLU A 144 4.73 23.23 26.64
C GLU A 144 4.12 23.34 28.05
N ASP A 145 4.95 22.86 29.01
CA ASP A 145 5.09 23.18 30.44
C ASP A 145 4.00 22.89 31.49
N GLY A 146 4.43 22.15 32.54
CA GLY A 146 4.31 22.57 33.94
C GLY A 146 2.99 22.35 34.70
N HIS A 147 3.04 21.42 35.67
CA HIS A 147 2.35 21.44 36.99
C HIS A 147 0.93 22.03 37.11
N HIS A 148 -0.05 21.19 37.46
CA HIS A 148 -0.64 21.13 38.82
C HIS A 148 -1.83 20.15 38.85
N LEU A 149 -1.94 19.45 39.98
CA LEU A 149 -3.04 18.58 40.40
C LEU A 149 -4.33 19.39 40.54
N GLU A 150 -5.47 18.83 40.14
CA GLU A 150 -6.67 18.89 40.97
C GLU A 150 -7.67 17.76 40.64
N GLU A 151 -8.17 17.20 41.73
CA GLU A 151 -9.05 16.06 41.88
C GLU A 151 -10.48 16.59 42.01
N VAL A 152 -11.43 16.17 41.15
CA VAL A 152 -12.86 16.32 41.47
C VAL A 152 -13.63 15.07 41.05
N SER A 153 -14.32 14.59 42.07
CA SER A 153 -15.12 13.38 42.19
C SER A 153 -16.46 13.43 41.45
N SER A 154 -16.88 12.21 41.10
CA SER A 154 -18.21 11.72 40.72
C SER A 154 -19.43 12.58 41.09
N THR A 155 -20.42 12.63 40.18
CA THR A 155 -21.76 11.99 40.32
C THR A 155 -22.70 12.47 39.21
N THR A 156 -23.13 11.61 38.26
CA THR A 156 -24.56 11.47 37.89
C THR A 156 -24.81 10.18 37.10
N ARG A 157 -25.83 9.43 37.53
CA ARG A 157 -26.40 8.23 36.91
C ARG A 157 -27.17 8.56 35.62
N SER A 158 -26.95 7.78 34.57
CA SER A 158 -28.03 7.32 33.68
C SER A 158 -27.60 6.07 32.91
N THR A 159 -28.12 4.94 33.38
CA THR A 159 -28.17 3.61 32.76
C THR A 159 -28.87 3.64 31.39
N SER A 160 -28.22 3.08 30.35
CA SER A 160 -28.80 2.40 29.15
C SER A 160 -28.07 2.60 27.80
N LEU A 161 -26.77 2.93 27.78
CA LEU A 161 -25.98 3.02 26.52
C LEU A 161 -24.59 2.38 26.69
N HIS A 162 -24.51 1.07 26.94
CA HIS A 162 -23.23 0.39 27.20
C HIS A 162 -22.56 -0.26 25.98
N ASN A 163 -23.22 -0.35 24.83
CA ASN A 163 -22.62 -0.97 23.62
C ASN A 163 -22.22 0.03 22.52
N SER A 164 -22.85 1.21 22.44
CA SER A 164 -22.50 2.22 21.43
C SER A 164 -21.46 3.23 21.92
N SER A 165 -21.42 3.53 23.22
CA SER A 165 -20.52 4.51 23.83
C SER A 165 -19.05 4.06 23.79
N ASP A 166 -18.78 2.77 24.01
CA ASP A 166 -17.42 2.20 23.98
C ASP A 166 -16.85 2.12 22.56
N MET A 167 -17.67 1.75 21.56
CA MET A 167 -17.24 1.72 20.17
C MET A 167 -16.96 3.14 19.63
N THR A 168 -17.78 4.13 20.01
CA THR A 168 -17.50 5.53 19.68
C THR A 168 -16.27 6.09 20.42
N SER A 169 -16.03 5.69 21.68
CA SER A 169 -14.86 6.14 22.45
C SER A 169 -13.55 5.53 21.92
N LEU A 170 -13.55 4.23 21.59
CA LEU A 170 -12.42 3.51 20.98
C LEU A 170 -12.11 4.02 19.56
N SER A 171 -13.15 4.26 18.76
CA SER A 171 -13.04 4.86 17.42
C SER A 171 -12.45 6.27 17.49
N SER A 172 -12.89 7.09 18.46
CA SER A 172 -12.30 8.41 18.74
C SER A 172 -10.84 8.29 19.17
N ARG A 173 -10.48 7.32 20.03
CA ARG A 173 -9.11 7.10 20.50
C ARG A 173 -8.14 6.67 19.40
N ARG A 174 -8.60 6.01 18.34
CA ARG A 174 -7.76 5.57 17.20
C ARG A 174 -7.89 6.46 15.96
N THR A 175 -8.42 7.68 16.13
CA THR A 175 -8.47 8.68 15.06
C THR A 175 -7.13 9.41 14.96
N ARG A 176 -6.59 9.56 13.73
CA ARG A 176 -5.31 10.24 13.47
C ARG A 176 -5.41 11.16 12.26
N TYR A 177 -4.55 12.18 12.22
CA TYR A 177 -4.51 13.17 11.14
C TYR A 177 -3.59 12.71 10.00
N CYS A 178 -4.14 12.55 8.80
CA CYS A 178 -3.34 12.33 7.61
C CYS A 178 -2.87 13.67 7.03
N ARG A 179 -1.55 13.91 7.02
CA ARG A 179 -0.97 15.13 6.44
C ARG A 179 -1.16 15.25 4.93
N ILE A 180 -1.30 14.13 4.22
CA ILE A 180 -1.46 14.10 2.76
C ILE A 180 -2.90 14.45 2.37
N CYS A 181 -3.88 13.77 2.97
CA CYS A 181 -5.31 14.06 2.74
C CYS A 181 -5.80 15.30 3.48
N LYS A 182 -5.04 15.80 4.46
CA LYS A 182 -5.39 16.92 5.35
C LYS A 182 -6.71 16.72 6.08
N ALA A 183 -6.92 15.52 6.60
CA ALA A 183 -8.14 15.13 7.28
C ALA A 183 -7.84 14.13 8.40
N TYR A 184 -8.71 14.11 9.41
CA TYR A 184 -8.72 13.08 10.43
C TYR A 184 -9.41 11.82 9.90
N VAL A 185 -8.81 10.66 10.16
CA VAL A 185 -9.29 9.36 9.72
C VAL A 185 -9.45 8.44 10.92
N ILE A 186 -10.63 7.85 11.05
CA ILE A 186 -10.95 6.87 12.10
C ILE A 186 -10.20 5.56 11.85
N GLY A 187 -9.54 5.04 12.88
CA GLY A 187 -8.76 3.81 12.81
C GLY A 187 -7.69 3.87 11.73
N PHE A 188 -7.06 5.04 11.57
CA PHE A 188 -6.07 5.31 10.53
C PHE A 188 -4.92 4.31 10.59
N ASP A 189 -4.66 3.64 9.46
CA ASP A 189 -3.54 2.71 9.32
C ASP A 189 -2.36 3.38 8.62
N HIS A 190 -2.59 3.92 7.42
CA HIS A 190 -1.61 4.69 6.67
C HIS A 190 -2.29 5.44 5.52
N HIS A 191 -1.56 6.37 4.89
CA HIS A 191 -1.92 6.84 3.55
C HIS A 191 -1.20 5.95 2.53
N CYS A 192 -1.94 5.29 1.65
CA CYS A 192 -1.37 4.40 0.65
C CYS A 192 -1.23 5.14 -0.69
N PRO A 193 0.00 5.46 -1.14
CA PRO A 193 0.19 6.14 -2.42
C PRO A 193 -0.30 5.29 -3.59
N ALA A 194 -0.14 3.96 -3.54
CA ALA A 194 -0.57 3.04 -4.59
C ALA A 194 -2.08 3.13 -4.88
N PHE A 195 -2.89 3.37 -3.86
CA PHE A 195 -4.34 3.56 -3.98
C PHE A 195 -4.76 5.03 -3.94
N GLY A 196 -3.82 5.96 -3.75
CA GLY A 196 -4.11 7.40 -3.71
C GLY A 196 -5.10 7.81 -2.62
N ASN A 197 -5.27 6.97 -1.59
CA ASN A 197 -6.27 7.12 -0.55
C ASN A 197 -5.70 6.69 0.81
N CYS A 198 -6.33 7.13 1.89
CA CYS A 198 -6.05 6.59 3.21
C CYS A 198 -6.62 5.18 3.34
N ILE A 199 -5.91 4.36 4.13
CA ILE A 199 -6.41 3.09 4.65
C ILE A 199 -6.76 3.33 6.11
N GLY A 200 -8.02 3.12 6.45
CA GLY A 200 -8.58 3.33 7.78
C GLY A 200 -9.60 2.26 8.12
N GLN A 201 -10.34 2.46 9.20
CA GLN A 201 -11.27 1.46 9.74
C GLN A 201 -12.27 0.96 8.69
N ARG A 202 -12.80 1.85 7.84
CA ARG A 202 -13.92 1.54 6.93
C ARG A 202 -13.51 0.82 5.64
N ASN A 203 -12.23 0.87 5.25
CA ASN A 203 -11.76 0.29 4.00
C ASN A 203 -10.57 -0.68 4.17
N LEU A 204 -10.13 -0.96 5.40
CA LEU A 204 -9.02 -1.89 5.67
C LEU A 204 -9.28 -3.30 5.11
N ARG A 205 -10.52 -3.81 5.18
CA ARG A 205 -10.84 -5.12 4.59
C ARG A 205 -10.69 -5.14 3.09
N LEU A 206 -11.20 -4.11 2.42
CA LEU A 206 -11.07 -3.97 0.98
C LEU A 206 -9.59 -3.92 0.58
N PHE A 207 -8.77 -3.18 1.34
CA PHE A 207 -7.33 -3.16 1.17
C PHE A 207 -6.70 -4.56 1.30
N MET A 208 -7.04 -5.31 2.35
CA MET A 208 -6.51 -6.67 2.56
C MET A 208 -6.93 -7.62 1.44
N SER A 209 -8.20 -7.60 1.03
CA SER A 209 -8.70 -8.41 -0.08
C SER A 209 -8.01 -8.06 -1.40
N LEU A 210 -7.80 -6.77 -1.68
CA LEU A 210 -7.11 -6.34 -2.89
C LEU A 210 -5.66 -6.78 -2.90
N LEU A 211 -4.95 -6.68 -1.78
CA LEU A 211 -3.57 -7.12 -1.68
C LEU A 211 -3.44 -8.63 -1.95
N ILE A 212 -4.38 -9.44 -1.44
CA ILE A 212 -4.46 -10.88 -1.76
C ILE A 212 -4.71 -11.10 -3.26
N ILE A 213 -5.67 -10.38 -3.85
CA ILE A 213 -6.01 -10.53 -5.27
C ILE A 213 -4.83 -10.14 -6.17
N PHE A 214 -4.10 -9.07 -5.85
CA PHE A 214 -2.86 -8.70 -6.54
C PHE A 214 -1.81 -9.80 -6.48
N ILE A 215 -1.57 -10.39 -5.30
CA ILE A 215 -0.62 -11.50 -5.15
C ILE A 215 -1.06 -12.71 -5.99
N ILE A 216 -2.35 -13.07 -5.96
CA ILE A 216 -2.89 -14.22 -6.69
C ILE A 216 -2.72 -14.03 -8.20
N ILE A 217 -3.18 -12.91 -8.75
CA ILE A 217 -3.15 -12.70 -10.21
C ILE A 217 -1.71 -12.60 -10.75
N GLU A 218 -0.79 -11.99 -10.02
CA GLU A 218 0.62 -11.88 -10.44
C GLU A 218 1.36 -13.21 -10.29
N ALA A 219 1.08 -13.98 -9.23
CA ALA A 219 1.59 -15.35 -9.10
C ALA A 219 1.05 -16.25 -10.22
N TYR A 220 -0.24 -16.11 -10.56
CA TYR A 220 -0.86 -16.86 -11.64
C TYR A 220 -0.27 -16.45 -13.01
N TYR A 221 -0.09 -15.16 -13.26
CA TYR A 221 0.62 -14.65 -14.45
C TYR A 221 2.03 -15.24 -14.56
N THR A 222 2.78 -15.27 -13.45
CA THR A 222 4.14 -15.82 -13.41
C THR A 222 4.15 -17.31 -13.76
N MET A 223 3.19 -18.07 -13.22
CA MET A 223 3.02 -19.50 -13.54
C MET A 223 2.71 -19.72 -15.02
N LEU A 224 1.75 -18.98 -15.59
CA LEU A 224 1.38 -19.10 -17.01
C LEU A 224 2.52 -18.67 -17.94
N SER A 225 3.26 -17.62 -17.58
CA SER A 225 4.45 -17.17 -18.31
C SER A 225 5.54 -18.25 -18.33
N HIS A 226 5.82 -18.87 -17.19
CA HIS A 226 6.78 -19.96 -17.08
C HIS A 226 6.35 -21.19 -17.92
N GLN A 227 5.06 -21.54 -17.90
CA GLN A 227 4.52 -22.60 -18.76
C GLN A 227 4.71 -22.28 -20.25
N TRP A 228 4.41 -21.04 -20.66
CA TRP A 228 4.59 -20.57 -22.04
C TRP A 228 6.07 -20.64 -22.47
N ILE A 229 6.99 -20.17 -21.62
CA ILE A 229 8.43 -20.21 -21.86
C ILE A 229 8.89 -21.66 -22.07
N ASN A 230 8.53 -22.57 -21.16
CA ASN A 230 8.97 -23.97 -21.24
C ASN A 230 8.44 -24.68 -22.49
N ARG A 231 7.20 -24.41 -22.90
CA ARG A 231 6.67 -24.96 -24.16
C ARG A 231 7.47 -24.48 -25.37
N ASN A 232 7.78 -23.20 -25.44
CA ASN A 232 8.54 -22.64 -26.56
C ASN A 232 10.02 -23.07 -26.57
N LEU A 233 10.61 -23.36 -25.41
CA LEU A 233 11.96 -23.93 -25.30
C LEU A 233 12.01 -25.41 -25.70
N ILE A 234 11.04 -26.22 -25.27
CA ILE A 234 11.04 -27.68 -25.45
C ILE A 234 10.47 -28.08 -26.81
N LEU A 235 9.37 -27.45 -27.24
CA LEU A 235 8.63 -27.84 -28.43
C LEU A 235 9.11 -27.12 -29.70
N THR A 236 10.11 -26.24 -29.58
CA THR A 236 10.65 -25.43 -30.69
C THR A 236 9.55 -24.65 -31.43
N GLU A 237 8.49 -24.25 -30.72
CA GLU A 237 7.46 -23.38 -31.27
C GLU A 237 8.09 -22.03 -31.65
N ARG A 238 7.67 -21.48 -32.79
CA ARG A 238 8.34 -20.36 -33.47
C ARG A 238 8.01 -19.01 -32.83
N ALA A 239 8.18 -18.87 -31.51
CA ALA A 239 8.09 -17.57 -30.85
C ALA A 239 9.20 -16.65 -31.34
N SER A 240 8.84 -15.41 -31.68
CA SER A 240 9.84 -14.40 -32.01
C SER A 240 10.69 -14.07 -30.78
N LYS A 241 11.95 -13.68 -31.01
CA LYS A 241 12.86 -13.21 -29.97
C LYS A 241 12.21 -12.13 -29.09
N ILE A 242 11.46 -11.21 -29.70
CA ILE A 242 10.76 -10.12 -29.01
C ILE A 242 9.68 -10.65 -28.07
N GLN A 243 8.85 -11.61 -28.52
CA GLN A 243 7.82 -12.21 -27.66
C GLN A 243 8.44 -12.90 -26.45
N TYR A 244 9.53 -13.66 -26.65
CA TYR A 244 10.25 -14.31 -25.56
C TYR A 244 10.81 -13.29 -24.56
N SER A 245 11.49 -12.25 -25.05
CA SER A 245 12.01 -11.18 -24.21
C SER A 245 10.92 -10.44 -23.43
N LEU A 246 9.78 -10.19 -24.08
CA LEU A 246 8.64 -9.54 -23.47
C LEU A 246 8.08 -10.37 -22.32
N VAL A 247 7.72 -11.64 -22.56
CA VAL A 247 7.17 -12.55 -21.54
C VAL A 247 8.14 -12.75 -20.38
N LEU A 248 9.43 -12.97 -20.65
CA LEU A 248 10.43 -13.20 -19.60
C LEU A 248 10.66 -11.94 -18.75
N SER A 249 10.73 -10.75 -19.38
CA SER A 249 10.89 -9.50 -18.64
C SER A 249 9.68 -9.16 -17.76
N THR A 250 8.46 -9.36 -18.24
CA THR A 250 7.24 -9.12 -17.46
C THR A 250 7.03 -10.18 -16.39
N MET A 251 7.41 -11.44 -16.64
CA MET A 251 7.43 -12.50 -15.63
C MET A 251 8.39 -12.13 -14.50
N ASN A 252 9.61 -11.68 -14.80
CA ASN A 252 10.58 -11.26 -13.78
C ASN A 252 10.08 -10.04 -12.98
N PHE A 253 9.47 -9.06 -13.65
CA PHE A 253 8.84 -7.93 -12.96
C PHE A 253 7.74 -8.41 -12.00
N SER A 254 6.84 -9.27 -12.46
CA SER A 254 5.72 -9.80 -11.66
C SER A 254 6.24 -10.63 -10.47
N LEU A 255 7.28 -11.43 -10.66
CA LEU A 255 7.90 -12.19 -9.59
C LEU A 255 8.51 -11.27 -8.52
N LEU A 256 9.19 -10.19 -8.91
CA LEU A 256 9.68 -9.17 -7.97
C LEU A 256 8.53 -8.48 -7.24
N GLN A 257 7.41 -8.22 -7.92
CA GLN A 257 6.22 -7.65 -7.31
C GLN A 257 5.63 -8.59 -6.25
N VAL A 258 5.46 -9.87 -6.56
CA VAL A 258 4.94 -10.88 -5.62
C VAL A 258 5.81 -10.97 -4.36
N LEU A 259 7.15 -10.98 -4.52
CA LEU A 259 8.07 -11.11 -3.39
C LEU A 259 7.90 -10.00 -2.35
N TRP A 260 7.83 -8.74 -2.78
CA TRP A 260 7.63 -7.63 -1.83
C TRP A 260 6.20 -7.57 -1.30
N GLN A 261 5.20 -7.89 -2.12
CA GLN A 261 3.79 -7.88 -1.68
C GLN A 261 3.49 -8.95 -0.65
N VAL A 262 4.09 -10.15 -0.76
CA VAL A 262 3.93 -11.19 0.26
C VAL A 262 4.50 -10.72 1.60
N ALA A 263 5.67 -10.07 1.60
CA ALA A 263 6.23 -9.49 2.83
C ALA A 263 5.34 -8.38 3.40
N PHE A 264 4.80 -7.51 2.54
CA PHE A 264 3.89 -6.45 2.93
C PHE A 264 2.54 -6.97 3.44
N PHE A 265 2.01 -8.03 2.84
CA PHE A 265 0.81 -8.71 3.31
C PHE A 265 1.04 -9.39 4.66
N ALA A 266 2.17 -10.07 4.84
CA ALA A 266 2.54 -10.68 6.12
C ALA A 266 2.62 -9.64 7.25
N TRP A 267 3.15 -8.44 6.96
CA TRP A 267 3.13 -7.31 7.89
C TRP A 267 1.70 -6.94 8.31
N HIS A 268 0.78 -6.79 7.36
CA HIS A 268 -0.60 -6.45 7.70
C HIS A 268 -1.37 -7.59 8.38
N VAL A 269 -1.06 -8.85 8.07
CA VAL A 269 -1.57 -10.00 8.82
C VAL A 269 -1.11 -9.93 10.27
N TYR A 270 0.17 -9.63 10.52
CA TYR A 270 0.68 -9.38 11.87
C TYR A 270 -0.11 -8.26 12.56
N CYS A 271 -0.28 -7.11 11.92
CA CYS A 271 -1.08 -6.00 12.45
C CYS A 271 -2.50 -6.42 12.85
N VAL A 272 -3.18 -7.20 11.99
CA VAL A 272 -4.52 -7.74 12.28
C VAL A 272 -4.49 -8.72 13.46
N CYS A 273 -3.53 -9.65 13.49
CA CYS A 273 -3.38 -10.64 14.55
C CYS A 273 -3.18 -10.03 15.94
N PHE A 274 -2.53 -8.87 16.02
CA PHE A 274 -2.28 -8.15 17.27
C PHE A 274 -3.19 -6.92 17.45
N ASN A 275 -4.21 -6.72 16.62
CA ASN A 275 -5.11 -5.56 16.65
C ASN A 275 -4.38 -4.20 16.74
N ILE A 276 -3.30 -4.06 16.00
CA ILE A 276 -2.50 -2.84 15.93
C ILE A 276 -2.47 -2.30 14.52
N ARG A 277 -2.56 -0.97 14.36
CA ARG A 277 -2.40 -0.31 13.07
C ARG A 277 -0.92 -0.06 12.76
N THR A 278 -0.59 0.03 11.47
CA THR A 278 0.77 0.37 11.02
C THR A 278 1.24 1.70 11.61
N GLU A 279 0.40 2.75 11.56
CA GLU A 279 0.70 4.06 12.16
C GLU A 279 0.97 3.97 13.67
N GLU A 280 0.17 3.17 14.39
CA GLU A 280 0.31 2.97 15.84
C GLU A 280 1.59 2.24 16.18
N TRP A 281 1.94 1.19 15.45
CA TRP A 281 3.18 0.48 15.65
C TRP A 281 4.41 1.37 15.39
N ILE A 282 4.39 2.12 14.30
CA ILE A 282 5.53 2.98 13.93
C ILE A 282 5.69 4.15 14.92
N ASN A 283 4.59 4.73 15.36
CA ASN A 283 4.59 5.96 16.17
C ASN A 283 4.17 5.73 17.64
N TRP A 284 4.27 4.50 18.15
CA TRP A 284 3.78 4.15 19.50
C TRP A 284 4.30 5.09 20.60
N ARG A 285 5.54 5.58 20.47
CA ARG A 285 6.16 6.55 21.40
C ARG A 285 5.44 7.89 21.51
N ARG A 286 4.59 8.23 20.54
CA ARG A 286 3.78 9.46 20.54
C ARG A 286 2.43 9.28 21.22
N TYR A 287 2.08 8.05 21.60
CA TYR A 287 0.75 7.66 22.03
C TYR A 287 0.84 7.09 23.45
N PRO A 288 0.52 7.90 24.48
CA PRO A 288 0.63 7.49 25.88
C PRO A 288 -0.11 6.19 26.22
N GLU A 289 -1.18 5.87 25.48
CA GLU A 289 -1.92 4.62 25.64
C GLU A 289 -1.10 3.35 25.34
N PHE A 290 0.01 3.48 24.61
CA PHE A 290 0.95 2.39 24.33
C PHE A 290 2.14 2.33 25.31
N HIS A 291 2.17 3.17 26.34
CA HIS A 291 3.28 3.27 27.28
C HIS A 291 3.00 2.50 28.57
N VAL A 292 4.02 1.80 29.07
CA VAL A 292 4.11 1.33 30.45
C VAL A 292 5.37 1.92 31.06
N ILE A 293 5.19 2.72 32.11
CA ILE A 293 6.29 3.31 32.88
C ILE A 293 6.77 2.24 33.86
N VAL A 294 7.98 1.74 33.67
CA VAL A 294 8.63 0.85 34.63
C VAL A 294 9.32 1.71 35.67
N GLN A 295 8.92 1.57 36.94
CA GLN A 295 9.58 2.29 38.02
C GLN A 295 11.06 1.88 38.09
N PRO A 296 11.98 2.83 38.32
CA PRO A 296 13.39 2.51 38.39
C PRO A 296 13.69 1.58 39.57
N MET A 297 14.64 0.66 39.37
CA MET A 297 15.31 -0.02 40.48
C MET A 297 16.07 1.01 41.34
N PRO A 298 16.40 0.72 42.61
CA PRO A 298 17.10 1.65 43.50
C PRO A 298 18.45 2.19 42.97
N ASP A 299 19.03 1.55 41.95
CA ASP A 299 20.31 1.91 41.32
C ASP A 299 20.18 2.68 39.98
N GLN A 300 18.96 2.92 39.48
CA GLN A 300 18.71 3.59 38.20
C GLN A 300 17.91 4.89 38.41
N SER A 301 18.37 5.98 37.81
CA SER A 301 17.74 7.31 37.96
C SER A 301 16.69 7.64 36.90
N LEU A 302 16.55 6.81 35.85
CA LEU A 302 15.60 7.04 34.75
C LEU A 302 14.49 5.99 34.74
N SER A 303 13.26 6.46 34.58
CA SER A 303 12.11 5.60 34.25
C SER A 303 12.21 5.11 32.81
N ASP A 304 12.08 3.79 32.61
CA ASP A 304 12.09 3.17 31.28
C ASP A 304 10.65 3.07 30.75
N THR A 305 10.44 3.50 29.50
CA THR A 305 9.12 3.42 28.84
C THR A 305 9.08 2.22 27.91
N ARG A 306 8.25 1.24 28.26
CA ARG A 306 8.07 0.02 27.47
C ARG A 306 6.77 0.05 26.67
N PHE A 307 6.80 -0.62 25.52
CA PHE A 307 5.62 -0.79 24.66
C PHE A 307 4.62 -1.75 25.29
N LYS A 308 3.34 -1.36 25.30
CA LYS A 308 2.19 -2.22 25.60
C LYS A 308 1.12 -1.96 24.57
N ASN A 309 0.51 -3.00 24.03
CA ASN A 309 -0.62 -2.86 23.14
C ASN A 309 -1.94 -2.98 23.94
N PRO A 310 -2.69 -1.88 24.15
CA PRO A 310 -3.95 -1.92 24.90
C PRO A 310 -5.11 -2.54 24.11
N TYR A 311 -4.95 -2.73 22.79
CA TYR A 311 -6.00 -3.21 21.89
C TYR A 311 -5.92 -4.71 21.62
N ASP A 312 -4.83 -5.37 22.01
CA ASP A 312 -4.64 -6.80 21.82
C ASP A 312 -5.53 -7.60 22.80
N LYS A 313 -6.50 -8.34 22.26
CA LYS A 313 -7.42 -9.21 22.99
C LYS A 313 -7.08 -10.70 22.82
N GLY A 314 -5.90 -11.00 22.28
CA GLY A 314 -5.49 -12.33 21.86
C GLY A 314 -5.88 -12.65 20.41
N LEU A 315 -5.08 -13.50 19.77
CA LEU A 315 -5.13 -13.80 18.34
C LEU A 315 -6.54 -14.08 17.80
N PHE A 316 -7.28 -15.02 18.42
CA PHE A 316 -8.61 -15.42 17.95
C PHE A 316 -9.64 -14.28 18.06
N CYS A 317 -9.61 -13.53 19.16
CA CYS A 317 -10.50 -12.39 19.37
C CYS A 317 -10.23 -11.27 18.37
N ASN A 318 -8.95 -10.97 18.13
CA ASN A 318 -8.53 -9.94 17.18
C ASN A 318 -8.92 -10.30 15.73
N LEU A 319 -8.70 -11.55 15.31
CA LEU A 319 -9.12 -12.03 14.00
C LEU A 319 -10.64 -12.00 13.84
N LYS A 320 -11.38 -12.45 14.85
CA LYS A 320 -12.85 -12.40 14.85
C LYS A 320 -13.36 -10.96 14.74
N GLU A 321 -12.79 -10.03 15.49
CA GLU A 321 -13.13 -8.61 15.41
C GLU A 321 -12.87 -8.06 14.01
N PHE A 322 -11.70 -8.35 13.43
CA PHE A 322 -11.37 -7.92 12.08
C PHE A 322 -12.29 -8.48 11.01
N LEU A 323 -12.79 -9.71 11.16
CA LEU A 323 -13.70 -10.35 10.20
C LEU A 323 -15.17 -9.91 10.37
N LEU A 324 -15.57 -9.43 11.56
CA LEU A 324 -16.95 -9.04 11.88
C LEU A 324 -17.25 -7.53 11.98
N SER A 325 -16.23 -6.68 12.14
CA SER A 325 -16.29 -5.19 12.00
C SER A 325 -16.80 -4.64 10.66
#